data_AF-A0ABD1ME76-F1
#
_entry.id   AF-A0ABD1ME76-F1
#
_cell.length_a   1.000
_cell.length_b   1.000
_cell.length_c   1.000
_cell.angle_alpha   90.00
_cell.angle_beta   90.00
_cell.angle_gamma   90.00
#
_symmetry.space_group_name_H-M   'P 1'
#
loop_
_entity.id
_entity.type
_entity.pdbx_description
1 polymer ?
#
loop_
_entity_poly.entity_id
_entity_poly.type
_entity_poly.pdbx_seq_one_letter_code
_entity_poly.pdbx_strand_id
1 'polypeptide(L)' 'MSVKGSNQTSRALGRHFDCAINRSSKLVGISEGTSITSNVDELQNISIAKLILSLKPHKGSISVVGAINHVKP' A
#
# COMPACT_ATOMS: atom_id res chain seq x y z
N MET A 1 -1.88 36.27 -2.83
CA MET A 1 -2.40 35.12 -3.59
C MET A 1 -2.15 33.88 -2.73
N SER A 2 -3.18 33.36 -2.06
CA SER A 2 -3.03 32.24 -1.12
C SER A 2 -3.16 30.93 -1.89
N VAL A 3 -2.07 30.15 -1.95
CA VAL A 3 -2.10 28.80 -2.51
C VAL A 3 -2.90 27.95 -1.53
N LYS A 4 -4.07 27.45 -1.97
CA LYS A 4 -4.88 26.48 -1.21
C LYS A 4 -3.96 25.35 -0.75
N GLY A 5 -3.84 25.18 0.57
CA GLY A 5 -2.96 24.19 1.17
C GLY A 5 -3.28 22.80 0.64
N SER A 6 -2.31 22.17 -0.02
CA SER A 6 -2.39 20.78 -0.44
C SER A 6 -2.56 19.89 0.79
N ASN A 7 -3.72 19.25 0.95
CA ASN A 7 -3.92 18.31 2.04
C ASN A 7 -3.37 16.94 1.61
N GLN A 8 -2.21 16.56 2.15
CA GLN A 8 -1.58 15.27 1.94
C GLN A 8 -1.83 14.39 3.16
N THR A 9 -2.36 13.18 2.94
CA THR A 9 -2.55 12.20 4.02
C THR A 9 -1.64 11.01 3.79
N SER A 10 -0.81 10.69 4.79
CA SER A 10 0.00 9.47 4.81
C SER A 10 -0.71 8.38 5.63
N ARG A 11 -0.66 7.14 5.16
CA ARG A 11 -1.23 5.97 5.83
C ARG A 11 -0.24 4.82 5.80
N ALA A 12 0.10 4.30 6.98
CA ALA A 12 0.89 3.08 7.09
C ALA A 12 0.17 1.90 6.42
N LEU A 13 0.92 1.13 5.63
CA LEU A 13 0.52 -0.15 5.08
C LEU A 13 1.19 -1.22 5.92
N GLY A 14 0.42 -1.94 6.73
CA GLY A 14 0.94 -2.90 7.69
C GLY A 14 -0.08 -3.98 7.97
N ARG A 15 0.06 -5.17 7.37
CA ARG A 15 -0.90 -6.28 7.52
C ARG A 15 -0.24 -7.64 7.29
N HIS A 16 -0.90 -8.67 7.80
CA HIS A 16 -0.64 -10.05 7.45
C HIS A 16 -1.31 -10.40 6.10
N PHE A 17 -0.68 -11.31 5.36
CA PHE A 17 -1.27 -11.90 4.15
C PHE A 17 -1.50 -13.38 4.36
N ASP A 18 -2.63 -13.84 3.86
CA ASP A 18 -3.06 -15.22 3.94
C ASP A 18 -3.02 -15.88 2.55
N CYS A 19 -2.88 -17.20 2.50
CA CYS A 19 -2.74 -17.93 1.22
C CYS A 19 -4.03 -17.93 0.38
N ALA A 20 -5.16 -17.59 0.98
CA ALA A 20 -6.46 -17.45 0.33
C ALA A 20 -7.18 -16.23 0.91
N ILE A 21 -8.24 -15.76 0.23
CA ILE A 21 -9.11 -14.68 0.72
C ILE A 21 -10.05 -15.22 1.82
N ASN A 22 -9.45 -15.72 2.90
CA ASN A 22 -10.10 -16.29 4.08
C ASN A 22 -9.19 -16.04 5.29
N ARG A 23 -9.71 -15.34 6.32
CA ARG A 23 -8.94 -14.95 7.52
C ARG A 23 -8.53 -16.14 8.41
N SER A 24 -9.15 -17.30 8.24
CA SER A 24 -8.75 -18.55 8.91
C SER A 24 -7.73 -19.35 8.10
N SER A 25 -7.40 -18.91 6.89
CA SER A 25 -6.39 -19.57 6.08
C SER A 25 -4.99 -19.26 6.58
N LYS A 26 -4.02 -20.01 6.08
CA LYS A 26 -2.65 -19.95 6.59
C LYS A 26 -2.03 -18.59 6.29
N LEU A 27 -1.52 -17.94 7.34
CA LEU A 27 -0.68 -16.76 7.24
C LEU A 27 0.63 -17.11 6.54
N VAL A 28 0.97 -16.36 5.50
CA VAL A 28 2.14 -16.60 4.64
C VAL A 28 3.19 -15.50 4.72
N GLY A 29 2.87 -14.35 5.31
CA GLY A 29 3.79 -13.23 5.41
C GLY A 29 3.18 -11.97 6.00
N ILE A 30 3.97 -10.90 5.93
CA ILE A 30 3.61 -9.55 6.37
C ILE A 30 3.93 -8.54 5.27
N SER A 31 3.23 -7.40 5.26
CA SER A 31 3.69 -6.19 4.58
C SER A 31 4.00 -5.10 5.55
N GLU A 32 4.96 -4.28 5.17
CA GLU A 32 5.24 -2.98 5.76
C GLU A 32 5.39 -1.96 4.64
N GLY A 33 4.89 -0.75 4.84
CA GLY A 33 4.89 0.26 3.80
C GLY A 33 4.13 1.51 4.20
N THR A 34 3.99 2.42 3.25
CA THR A 34 3.21 3.63 3.41
C THR A 34 2.52 4.01 2.10
N SER A 35 1.41 4.71 2.23
CA SER A 35 0.66 5.28 1.13
C SER A 35 0.49 6.77 1.37
N ILE A 36 0.77 7.59 0.36
CA ILE A 36 0.59 9.03 0.39
C ILE A 36 -0.50 9.37 -0.62
N THR A 37 -1.56 10.00 -0.14
CA THR A 37 -2.67 10.48 -1.00
C THR A 37 -2.67 12.00 -0.99
N SER A 38 -2.70 12.60 -2.19
CA SER A 38 -2.87 14.03 -2.41
C SER A 38 -4.25 14.28 -2.99
N ASN A 39 -4.92 15.32 -2.50
CA ASN A 39 -6.27 15.72 -2.93
C ASN A 39 -6.26 16.96 -3.83
N VAL A 40 -5.10 17.40 -4.33
CA VAL A 40 -5.02 18.58 -5.20
C VAL A 40 -5.30 18.16 -6.64
N ASP A 41 -6.39 18.69 -7.17
CA ASP A 41 -6.91 18.58 -8.54
C ASP A 41 -7.28 17.18 -9.06
N GLU A 42 -6.66 16.12 -8.57
CA GLU A 42 -7.01 14.71 -8.82
C GLU A 42 -6.58 13.90 -7.58
N LEU A 43 -7.35 12.86 -7.22
CA LEU A 43 -6.97 11.96 -6.13
C LEU A 43 -5.77 11.12 -6.59
N GLN A 44 -4.56 11.64 -6.38
CA GLN A 44 -3.32 10.98 -6.71
C GLN A 44 -2.80 10.23 -5.49
N ASN A 45 -2.59 8.93 -5.65
CA ASN A 45 -2.08 8.05 -4.60
C ASN A 45 -0.74 7.44 -5.03
N ILE A 46 0.26 7.50 -4.17
CA ILE A 46 1.50 6.71 -4.30
C ILE A 46 1.59 5.79 -3.10
N SER A 47 1.79 4.50 -3.36
CA SER A 47 1.93 3.47 -2.34
C SER A 47 3.24 2.73 -2.53
N ILE A 48 4.00 2.59 -1.45
CA ILE A 48 5.24 1.83 -1.40
C ILE A 48 5.10 0.79 -0.29
N ALA A 49 5.33 -0.47 -0.61
CA ALA A 49 5.29 -1.55 0.37
C ALA A 49 6.35 -2.61 0.10
N LYS A 50 6.85 -3.23 1.17
CA LYS A 50 7.66 -4.43 1.16
C LYS A 50 6.83 -5.57 1.70
N LEU A 51 6.63 -6.59 0.87
CA LEU A 51 5.98 -7.84 1.22
C LEU A 51 7.07 -8.82 1.63
N ILE A 52 6.95 -9.43 2.81
CA ILE A 52 7.91 -10.39 3.34
C ILE A 52 7.21 -11.74 3.47
N LEU A 53 7.66 -12.72 2.67
CA LEU A 53 7.17 -14.10 2.68
C LEU A 53 7.98 -14.93 3.67
N SER A 54 7.27 -15.67 4.52
CA SER A 54 7.85 -16.57 5.53
C SER A 54 7.28 -17.99 5.39
N LEU A 55 7.48 -18.60 4.22
CA LEU A 55 7.09 -19.98 3.94
C LEU A 55 8.33 -20.89 3.95
N LYS A 56 8.18 -22.15 4.36
CA LYS A 56 9.29 -23.13 4.43
C LYS A 56 10.10 -23.24 3.13
N PRO A 57 9.49 -23.32 1.93
CA PRO A 57 10.25 -23.31 0.67
C PRO A 57 10.52 -21.90 0.11
N HIS A 58 9.80 -20.86 0.56
CA HIS A 58 9.85 -19.52 -0.03
C HIS A 58 9.98 -18.47 1.07
N LYS A 59 11.23 -18.13 1.37
CA LYS A 59 11.58 -16.99 2.21
C LYS A 59 12.17 -15.91 1.33
N GLY A 60 11.67 -14.70 1.48
CA GLY A 60 12.15 -13.57 0.68
C GLY A 60 11.25 -12.37 0.82
N SER A 61 11.56 -11.33 0.08
CA SER A 61 10.74 -10.13 0.05
C SER A 61 10.57 -9.58 -1.36
N ILE A 62 9.41 -8.98 -1.59
CA ILE A 62 9.07 -8.30 -2.82
C ILE A 62 8.75 -6.85 -2.45
N SER A 63 9.44 -5.90 -3.07
CA SER A 63 9.11 -4.47 -2.92
C SER A 63 8.22 -4.04 -4.08
N VAL A 64 7.14 -3.33 -3.76
CA VAL A 64 6.14 -2.86 -4.71
C VAL A 64 6.01 -1.34 -4.55
N VAL A 65 6.04 -0.64 -5.68
CA VAL A 65 5.62 0.75 -5.78
C VAL A 65 4.46 0.81 -6.76
N GLY A 66 3.40 1.53 -6.39
CA GLY A 66 2.23 1.74 -7.22
C GLY A 66 1.77 3.18 -7.14
N ALA A 67 1.26 3.69 -8.26
CA ALA A 67 0.59 4.97 -8.32
C ALA A 67 -0.83 4.76 -8.88
N ILE A 68 -1.81 5.43 -8.29
CA ILE A 68 -3.18 5.46 -8.80
C ILE A 68 -3.49 6.93 -9.07
N ASN A 69 -3.92 7.24 -10.29
CA ASN A 69 -4.53 8.52 -10.60
C ASN A 69 -6.04 8.32 -10.77
N HIS A 70 -6.84 8.89 -9.87
CA HIS A 70 -8.29 8.93 -10.01
C HIS A 70 -8.68 10.09 -10.94
N VAL A 71 -8.59 9.84 -12.24
CA VAL A 71 -9.14 10.74 -13.25
C VAL A 71 -10.66 10.61 -13.20
N LYS A 72 -11.38 11.72 -13.01
CA LYS A 72 -12.84 11.72 -13.18
C LYS A 72 -13.15 11.38 -14.65
N PRO A 73 -14.14 10.51 -14.93
CA PRO A 73 -14.59 10.28 -16.31
C PRO A 73 -15.12 11.56 -16.95
#